data_AF-A0A0R2BU84-F1
#
_entry.id   AF-A0A0R2BU84-F1
#
_cell.length_a   1.000
_cell.length_b   1.000
_cell.length_c   1.000
_cell.angle_alpha   90.00
_cell.angle_beta   90.00
_cell.angle_gamma   90.00
#
_symmetry.space_group_name_H-M   'P 1'
#
loop_
_entity.id
_entity.type
_entity.pdbx_description
1 polymer ?
#
loop_
_entity_poly.entity_id
_entity_poly.type
_entity_poly.pdbx_seq_one_letter_code
_entity_poly.pdbx_strand_id
1 'polypeptide(L)'
;MKEEILFGGYTRNGGKGIYRGELDTDTESIERPEVYIEVPQATYLALSKQNILYTVCKSEDGEEGGIAAYDLNGNTPQFLNAVTAVGAPPAYVAVDEQRQLVYAANYHKGEVLVYRIATDGSISLASTDTHVGNGPRPEQDSAHVHYTDLTPDQRLVVCDLGTDEVVTYDVSTEGNLTKVATYRTEPGFGPRHIVFNPNGKIAYLLGELSSDVQILNYQQDGSFNLITSYSLIPENYTEHNGSAAIRISNDGQFLYASNRGHNSIVVFAITASGRDLQLIQRISTEGDFPRDFVLDPTEKFVVCSNQNTNNSTLYRRNPERGTLTKIQQDIVTPESVCVIFTQA
;
A
#
# COMPACT_ATOMS: atom_id res chain seq x y z
N MET A 1 -7.88 -10.28 -22.92
CA MET A 1 -7.59 -8.82 -22.89
C MET A 1 -6.24 -8.63 -22.22
N LYS A 2 -5.50 -7.56 -22.52
CA LYS A 2 -4.20 -7.29 -21.89
C LYS A 2 -4.30 -6.11 -20.93
N GLU A 3 -3.89 -6.34 -19.69
CA GLU A 3 -3.92 -5.36 -18.61
C GLU A 3 -2.48 -5.07 -18.17
N GLU A 4 -2.06 -3.82 -18.23
CA GLU A 4 -0.69 -3.43 -17.91
C GLU A 4 -0.49 -3.34 -16.39
N ILE A 5 0.63 -3.87 -15.93
CA ILE A 5 1.03 -3.94 -14.52
C ILE A 5 2.41 -3.30 -14.35
N LEU A 6 2.55 -2.49 -13.30
CA LEU A 6 3.83 -1.97 -12.84
C LEU A 6 4.24 -2.63 -11.53
N PHE A 7 5.51 -3.00 -11.44
CA PHE A 7 6.14 -3.59 -10.27
C PHE A 7 7.24 -2.67 -9.76
N GLY A 8 7.01 -2.02 -8.63
CA GLY A 8 8.00 -1.22 -7.90
C GLY A 8 8.76 -2.08 -6.90
N GLY A 9 10.04 -1.77 -6.66
CA GLY A 9 10.93 -2.62 -5.86
C GLY A 9 12.07 -1.89 -5.18
N TYR A 10 12.79 -2.63 -4.32
CA TYR A 10 14.13 -2.23 -3.92
C TYR A 10 15.12 -2.42 -5.08
N THR A 11 16.29 -1.83 -4.93
CA THR A 11 17.40 -1.91 -5.89
C THR A 11 18.70 -2.30 -5.18
N ARG A 12 18.63 -3.22 -4.20
CA ARG A 12 19.75 -3.57 -3.31
C ARG A 12 20.51 -4.80 -3.79
N ASN A 13 19.82 -5.73 -4.44
CA ASN A 13 20.27 -7.07 -4.81
C ASN A 13 19.91 -7.42 -6.27
N GLY A 14 19.98 -6.44 -7.18
CA GLY A 14 19.77 -6.64 -8.62
C GLY A 14 18.45 -6.10 -9.18
N GLY A 15 17.54 -5.60 -8.33
CA GLY A 15 16.41 -4.78 -8.74
C GLY A 15 16.90 -3.50 -9.42
N LYS A 16 16.18 -3.06 -10.45
CA LYS A 16 16.54 -1.89 -11.28
C LYS A 16 15.62 -0.68 -11.11
N GLY A 17 14.54 -0.82 -10.34
CA GLY A 17 13.53 0.22 -10.17
C GLY A 17 12.16 -0.34 -10.48
N ILE A 18 11.54 0.15 -11.56
CA ILE A 18 10.17 -0.19 -11.93
C ILE A 18 10.18 -1.10 -13.15
N TYR A 19 9.50 -2.24 -13.03
CA TYR A 19 9.29 -3.18 -14.13
C TYR A 19 7.87 -3.06 -14.66
N ARG A 20 7.67 -3.29 -15.96
CA ARG A 20 6.37 -3.32 -16.62
C ARG A 20 6.09 -4.73 -17.15
N GLY A 21 4.91 -5.24 -16.83
CA GLY A 21 4.39 -6.49 -17.37
C GLY A 21 2.97 -6.32 -17.90
N GLU A 22 2.42 -7.40 -18.43
CA GLU A 22 1.04 -7.46 -18.90
C GLU A 22 0.40 -8.75 -18.38
N LEU A 23 -0.79 -8.63 -17.78
CA LEU A 23 -1.68 -9.77 -17.56
C LEU A 23 -2.52 -9.98 -18.81
N ASP A 24 -2.33 -11.11 -19.48
CA ASP A 24 -3.25 -11.58 -20.50
C ASP A 24 -4.37 -12.37 -19.81
N THR A 25 -5.57 -11.78 -19.79
CA THR A 25 -6.75 -12.37 -19.14
C THR A 25 -7.40 -13.49 -19.95
N ASP A 26 -7.04 -13.66 -21.23
CA ASP A 26 -7.54 -14.75 -22.07
C ASP A 26 -6.70 -16.02 -21.87
N THR A 27 -5.38 -15.87 -21.77
CA THR A 27 -4.46 -16.99 -21.48
C THR A 27 -4.20 -17.17 -19.99
N GLU A 28 -4.65 -16.22 -19.16
CA GLU A 28 -4.44 -16.15 -17.72
C GLU A 28 -2.97 -16.24 -17.30
N SER A 29 -2.14 -15.41 -17.92
CA SER A 29 -0.70 -15.43 -17.72
C SER A 29 -0.08 -14.04 -17.76
N ILE A 30 0.98 -13.87 -16.98
CA ILE A 30 1.88 -12.72 -17.04
C ILE A 30 3.20 -13.21 -17.65
N GLU A 31 3.57 -12.65 -18.80
CA GLU A 31 4.90 -12.83 -19.35
C GLU A 31 5.94 -12.10 -18.50
N ARG A 32 7.22 -12.42 -18.67
CA ARG A 32 8.31 -11.85 -17.86
C ARG A 32 8.27 -10.31 -17.93
N PRO A 33 8.06 -9.60 -16.80
CA PRO A 33 8.13 -8.15 -16.78
C PRO A 33 9.52 -7.65 -17.18
N GLU A 34 9.55 -6.55 -17.91
CA GLU A 34 10.79 -5.90 -18.38
C GLU A 34 11.05 -4.62 -17.59
N VAL A 35 12.32 -4.19 -17.53
CA VAL A 35 12.68 -2.92 -16.88
C VAL A 35 12.02 -1.78 -17.66
N TYR A 36 11.30 -0.92 -16.95
CA TYR A 36 10.56 0.20 -17.54
C TYR A 36 11.15 1.55 -17.16
N ILE A 37 11.46 1.73 -15.87
CA ILE A 37 12.10 2.95 -15.35
C ILE A 37 13.23 2.52 -14.42
N GLU A 38 14.46 2.96 -14.73
CA GLU A 38 15.58 2.81 -13.82
C GLU A 38 15.53 3.91 -12.77
N VAL A 39 15.20 3.56 -11.53
CA VAL A 39 15.05 4.50 -10.41
C VAL A 39 15.38 3.80 -9.08
N PRO A 40 16.30 4.34 -8.26
CA PRO A 40 16.65 3.73 -6.99
C PRO A 40 15.48 3.71 -6.00
N GLN A 41 15.26 2.56 -5.35
CA GLN A 41 14.26 2.34 -4.29
C GLN A 41 12.83 2.82 -4.62
N ALA A 42 12.30 2.46 -5.80
CA ALA A 42 10.90 2.66 -6.16
C ALA A 42 9.93 1.72 -5.41
N THR A 43 9.93 1.80 -4.08
CA THR A 43 9.25 0.82 -3.21
C THR A 43 7.75 1.02 -3.09
N TYR A 44 7.21 2.13 -3.58
CA TYR A 44 5.76 2.36 -3.66
C TYR A 44 5.42 3.29 -4.82
N LEU A 45 4.29 3.03 -5.47
CA LEU A 45 3.86 3.66 -6.70
C LEU A 45 2.43 4.19 -6.54
N ALA A 46 2.13 5.35 -7.11
CA ALA A 46 0.78 5.86 -7.29
C ALA A 46 0.64 6.48 -8.69
N LEU A 47 -0.47 6.18 -9.36
CA LEU A 47 -0.74 6.67 -10.71
C LEU A 47 -1.92 7.64 -10.68
N SER A 48 -1.77 8.80 -11.31
CA SER A 48 -2.87 9.75 -11.48
C SER A 48 -3.75 9.40 -12.69
N LYS A 49 -4.95 9.99 -12.75
CA LYS A 49 -5.87 9.92 -13.90
C LYS A 49 -5.29 10.54 -15.17
N GLN A 50 -4.26 11.39 -15.04
CA GLN A 50 -3.52 11.97 -16.17
C GLN A 50 -2.35 11.07 -16.59
N ASN A 51 -2.27 9.84 -16.09
CA ASN A 51 -1.21 8.88 -16.37
C ASN A 51 0.18 9.41 -15.95
N ILE A 52 0.22 10.16 -14.85
CA ILE A 52 1.47 10.59 -14.20
C ILE A 52 1.75 9.65 -13.03
N LEU A 53 2.91 9.01 -13.07
CA LEU A 53 3.39 8.11 -12.04
C LEU A 53 4.18 8.89 -11.00
N TYR A 54 3.75 8.80 -9.76
CA TYR A 54 4.50 9.22 -8.59
C TYR A 54 5.10 8.00 -7.89
N THR A 55 6.40 8.01 -7.70
CA THR A 55 7.12 6.89 -7.08
C THR A 55 8.01 7.39 -5.97
N VAL A 56 8.12 6.60 -4.90
CA VAL A 56 9.25 6.70 -3.98
C VAL A 56 10.55 6.67 -4.79
N CYS A 57 11.53 7.48 -4.42
CA CYS A 57 12.85 7.46 -5.04
C CYS A 57 13.95 7.77 -4.04
N LYS A 58 15.16 7.34 -4.37
CA LYS A 58 16.38 7.72 -3.69
C LYS A 58 17.36 8.37 -4.69
N SER A 59 18.12 9.36 -4.25
CA SER A 59 19.19 9.97 -5.06
C SER A 59 20.26 8.94 -5.42
N GLU A 60 20.99 9.17 -6.51
CA GLU A 60 22.03 8.25 -6.99
C GLU A 60 23.17 8.07 -5.97
N ASP A 61 23.54 9.12 -5.24
CA ASP A 61 24.54 9.06 -4.16
C ASP A 61 24.00 8.37 -2.89
N GLY A 62 22.69 8.13 -2.81
CA GLY A 62 22.05 7.47 -1.68
C GLY A 62 21.90 8.34 -0.43
N GLU A 63 22.13 9.65 -0.52
CA GLU A 63 22.05 10.57 0.63
C GLU A 63 20.66 11.19 0.81
N GLU A 64 19.88 11.30 -0.26
CA GLU A 64 18.55 11.91 -0.23
C GLU A 64 17.44 10.94 -0.66
N GLY A 65 16.27 11.10 -0.06
CA GLY A 65 15.06 10.33 -0.36
C GLY A 65 13.87 11.26 -0.62
N GLY A 66 12.93 10.80 -1.45
CA GLY A 66 11.77 11.63 -1.81
C GLY A 66 10.83 10.95 -2.78
N ILE A 67 10.12 11.78 -3.56
CA ILE A 67 9.18 11.35 -4.59
C ILE A 67 9.67 11.86 -5.95
N ALA A 68 9.62 10.99 -6.96
CA ALA A 68 9.85 11.32 -8.36
C ALA A 68 8.53 11.22 -9.15
N ALA A 69 8.40 12.07 -10.16
CA ALA A 69 7.25 12.13 -11.06
C ALA A 69 7.66 11.78 -12.50
N TYR A 70 6.89 10.91 -13.15
CA TYR A 70 7.07 10.49 -14.53
C TYR A 70 5.76 10.57 -15.32
N ASP A 71 5.79 11.17 -16.51
CA ASP A 71 4.67 11.13 -17.46
C ASP A 71 4.72 9.82 -18.27
N LEU A 72 3.64 9.05 -18.23
CA LEU A 72 3.50 7.76 -18.92
C LEU A 72 2.61 7.83 -20.18
N ASN A 73 2.19 9.02 -20.63
CA ASN A 73 1.33 9.16 -21.82
C ASN A 73 2.05 8.85 -23.15
N GLY A 74 3.38 8.89 -23.17
CA GLY A 74 4.19 8.56 -24.34
C GLY A 74 4.50 7.06 -24.46
N ASN A 75 5.23 6.70 -25.52
CA ASN A 75 5.72 5.32 -25.69
C ASN A 75 6.75 4.91 -24.61
N THR A 76 7.43 5.89 -24.03
CA THR A 76 8.45 5.71 -22.99
C THR A 76 8.22 6.73 -21.87
N PRO A 77 8.42 6.36 -20.60
CA PRO A 77 8.29 7.27 -19.46
C PRO A 77 9.16 8.51 -19.62
N GLN A 78 8.58 9.69 -19.37
CA GLN A 78 9.32 10.95 -19.32
C GLN A 78 9.47 11.39 -17.87
N PHE A 79 10.72 11.53 -17.41
CA PHE A 79 10.98 12.12 -16.11
C PHE A 79 10.56 13.60 -16.09
N LEU A 80 9.76 13.99 -15.11
CA LEU A 80 9.30 15.36 -14.93
C LEU A 80 10.19 16.09 -13.92
N ASN A 81 10.20 15.61 -12.68
CA ASN A 81 11.09 16.08 -11.63
C ASN A 81 11.14 15.09 -10.45
N ALA A 82 12.00 15.37 -9.48
CA ALA A 82 12.00 14.72 -8.17
C ALA A 82 12.13 15.78 -7.07
N VAL A 83 11.46 15.55 -5.95
CA VAL A 83 11.58 16.39 -4.74
C VAL A 83 12.11 15.52 -3.62
N THR A 84 13.39 15.70 -3.32
CA THR A 84 14.15 14.91 -2.35
C THR A 84 14.64 15.78 -1.19
N ALA A 85 14.95 15.12 -0.08
CA ALA A 85 15.63 15.72 1.07
C ALA A 85 16.58 14.71 1.69
N VAL A 86 17.60 15.20 2.41
CA VAL A 86 18.57 14.36 3.12
C VAL A 86 17.85 13.35 4.03
N GLY A 87 18.28 12.09 3.94
CA GLY A 87 17.78 10.99 4.74
C GLY A 87 17.07 9.91 3.93
N ALA A 88 16.29 9.09 4.64
CA ALA A 88 15.64 7.94 4.04
C ALA A 88 14.42 8.33 3.18
N PRO A 89 14.14 7.58 2.10
CA PRO A 89 12.98 7.81 1.26
C PRO A 89 11.66 7.45 1.97
N PRO A 90 10.52 8.01 1.51
CA PRO A 90 9.20 7.60 1.97
C PRO A 90 8.91 6.10 1.75
N ALA A 91 7.88 5.57 2.41
CA ALA A 91 7.43 4.18 2.34
C ALA A 91 6.07 3.99 1.63
N TYR A 92 5.32 5.07 1.43
CA TYR A 92 4.00 5.08 0.78
C TYR A 92 3.82 6.38 0.00
N VAL A 93 3.01 6.33 -1.07
CA VAL A 93 2.62 7.49 -1.88
C VAL A 93 1.18 7.30 -2.38
N ALA A 94 0.39 8.37 -2.40
CA ALA A 94 -0.98 8.39 -2.94
C ALA A 94 -1.32 9.74 -3.60
N VAL A 95 -2.33 9.75 -4.47
CA VAL A 95 -2.76 10.92 -5.25
C VAL A 95 -4.14 11.39 -4.80
N ASP A 96 -4.26 12.68 -4.52
CA ASP A 96 -5.54 13.39 -4.41
C ASP A 96 -5.84 14.09 -5.72
N GLU A 97 -6.69 13.45 -6.53
CA GLU A 97 -7.13 14.00 -7.82
C GLU A 97 -7.93 15.30 -7.68
N GLN A 98 -8.69 15.45 -6.60
CA GLN A 98 -9.57 16.61 -6.45
C GLN A 98 -8.78 17.86 -6.10
N ARG A 99 -7.80 17.73 -5.19
CA ARG A 99 -6.95 18.84 -4.73
C ARG A 99 -5.67 19.00 -5.56
N GLN A 100 -5.38 18.07 -6.46
CA GLN A 100 -4.11 18.00 -7.20
C GLN A 100 -2.91 17.98 -6.22
N LEU A 101 -2.95 17.02 -5.29
CA LEU A 101 -1.91 16.79 -4.29
C LEU A 101 -1.37 15.37 -4.39
N VAL A 102 -0.14 15.18 -3.91
CA VAL A 102 0.44 13.86 -3.61
C VAL A 102 0.73 13.80 -2.12
N TYR A 103 0.35 12.70 -1.49
CA TYR A 103 0.67 12.42 -0.08
C TYR A 103 1.75 11.36 -0.01
N ALA A 104 2.71 11.50 0.91
CA ALA A 104 3.68 10.46 1.17
C ALA A 104 3.93 10.26 2.67
N ALA A 105 4.18 9.00 3.04
CA ALA A 105 4.48 8.61 4.41
C ALA A 105 5.97 8.30 4.55
N ASN A 106 6.71 8.99 5.42
CA ASN A 106 8.11 8.67 5.68
C ASN A 106 8.28 7.86 6.96
N TYR A 107 8.54 6.55 6.80
CA TYR A 107 8.70 5.60 7.88
C TYR A 107 9.85 5.99 8.83
N HIS A 108 11.03 6.30 8.29
CA HIS A 108 12.21 6.50 9.13
C HIS A 108 12.26 7.88 9.79
N LYS A 109 11.53 8.86 9.24
CA LYS A 109 11.50 10.23 9.76
C LYS A 109 10.23 10.54 10.57
N GLY A 110 9.23 9.65 10.56
CA GLY A 110 7.93 9.90 11.17
C GLY A 110 7.19 11.08 10.54
N GLU A 111 7.35 11.29 9.22
CA GLU A 111 6.81 12.47 8.53
C GLU A 111 5.61 12.12 7.63
N VAL A 112 4.63 13.00 7.62
CA VAL A 112 3.59 13.11 6.60
C VAL A 112 3.99 14.24 5.64
N LEU A 113 4.16 13.91 4.37
CA LEU A 113 4.60 14.84 3.34
C LEU A 113 3.45 15.13 2.38
N VAL A 114 3.21 16.41 2.08
CA VAL A 114 2.21 16.83 1.11
C VAL A 114 2.90 17.59 -0.01
N TYR A 115 2.68 17.17 -1.25
CA TYR A 115 3.19 17.83 -2.45
C TYR A 115 2.04 18.37 -3.28
N ARG A 116 2.25 19.50 -3.94
CA ARG A 116 1.35 20.01 -4.98
C ARG A 116 1.73 19.48 -6.33
N ILE A 117 0.73 19.15 -7.14
CA ILE A 117 0.87 18.79 -8.54
C ILE A 117 0.70 20.05 -9.40
N ALA A 118 1.68 20.34 -10.26
CA ALA A 118 1.61 21.38 -11.27
C ALA A 118 0.82 20.90 -12.51
N THR A 119 0.49 21.82 -13.42
CA THR A 119 -0.28 21.50 -14.63
C THR A 119 0.36 20.44 -15.53
N ASP A 120 1.69 20.32 -15.51
CA ASP A 120 2.45 19.32 -16.28
C ASP A 120 2.64 17.99 -15.52
N GLY A 121 2.10 17.86 -14.31
CA GLY A 121 2.25 16.69 -13.46
C GLY A 121 3.46 16.72 -12.52
N SER A 122 4.39 17.68 -12.68
CA SER A 122 5.54 17.83 -11.77
C SER A 122 5.10 18.22 -10.36
N ILE A 123 5.93 17.94 -9.36
CA ILE A 123 5.59 18.14 -7.94
C ILE A 123 6.45 19.17 -7.22
N SER A 124 5.90 19.78 -6.17
CA SER A 124 6.63 20.64 -5.23
C SER A 124 6.16 20.39 -3.80
N LEU A 125 7.06 20.39 -2.82
CA LEU A 125 6.68 20.21 -1.42
C LEU A 125 5.81 21.39 -0.95
N ALA A 126 4.65 21.08 -0.37
CA ALA A 126 3.68 22.04 0.11
C ALA A 126 3.72 22.16 1.63
N SER A 127 3.73 21.02 2.33
CA SER A 127 3.81 20.97 3.78
C SER A 127 4.40 19.65 4.28
N THR A 128 4.83 19.65 5.55
CA THR A 128 5.27 18.49 6.29
C THR A 128 4.67 18.55 7.69
N ASP A 129 4.12 17.43 8.17
CA ASP A 129 3.82 17.22 9.59
C ASP A 129 4.74 16.12 10.12
N THR A 130 5.26 16.28 11.34
CA THR A 130 6.17 15.31 11.96
C THR A 130 5.54 14.74 13.22
N HIS A 131 5.34 13.43 13.22
CA HIS A 131 4.88 12.68 14.37
C HIS A 131 6.03 12.45 15.36
N VAL A 132 5.68 12.35 16.65
CA VAL A 132 6.64 12.08 17.73
C VAL A 132 5.99 11.13 18.72
N GLY A 133 6.75 10.13 19.16
CA GLY A 133 6.29 9.11 20.10
C GLY A 133 7.04 7.81 19.86
N ASN A 134 6.63 6.77 20.57
CA ASN A 134 7.17 5.43 20.47
C ASN A 134 6.13 4.42 20.99
N GLY A 135 6.40 3.14 20.82
CA GLY A 135 5.57 2.03 21.27
C GLY A 135 6.35 1.02 22.10
N PRO A 136 5.72 -0.09 22.54
CA PRO A 136 6.36 -1.07 23.42
C PRO A 136 7.28 -2.07 22.68
N ARG A 137 7.15 -2.23 21.35
CA ARG A 137 7.93 -3.22 20.60
C ARG A 137 9.29 -2.69 20.15
N PRO A 138 10.27 -3.58 19.88
CA PRO A 138 11.59 -3.17 19.41
C PRO A 138 11.57 -2.32 18.13
N GLU A 139 10.61 -2.57 17.23
CA GLU A 139 10.41 -1.83 15.98
C GLU A 139 9.74 -0.45 16.19
N GLN A 140 9.33 -0.13 17.40
CA GLN A 140 8.60 1.09 17.76
C GLN A 140 9.46 2.00 18.64
N ASP A 141 10.72 2.21 18.25
CA ASP A 141 11.67 3.05 18.98
C ASP A 141 11.42 4.56 18.79
N SER A 142 10.65 4.90 17.76
CA SER A 142 10.28 6.25 17.36
C SER A 142 8.98 6.22 16.52
N ALA A 143 8.53 7.38 16.02
CA ALA A 143 7.38 7.44 15.13
C ALA A 143 7.73 6.90 13.73
N HIS A 144 6.84 6.10 13.15
CA HIS A 144 7.01 5.44 11.86
C HIS A 144 5.74 5.52 11.00
N VAL A 145 5.55 6.68 10.36
CA VAL A 145 4.42 6.91 9.45
C VAL A 145 4.56 6.00 8.21
N HIS A 146 3.61 5.09 8.02
CA HIS A 146 3.65 4.07 6.97
C HIS A 146 2.55 4.25 5.91
N TYR A 147 1.47 4.98 6.19
CA TYR A 147 0.36 5.16 5.25
C TYR A 147 -0.18 6.58 5.31
N THR A 148 -0.54 7.15 4.15
CA THR A 148 -1.12 8.49 4.00
C THR A 148 -2.06 8.49 2.78
N ASP A 149 -3.36 8.32 3.00
CA ASP A 149 -4.34 8.28 1.91
C ASP A 149 -5.71 8.81 2.34
N LEU A 150 -6.63 8.95 1.39
CA LEU A 150 -7.91 9.59 1.60
C LEU A 150 -8.93 8.69 2.31
N THR A 151 -9.68 9.30 3.22
CA THR A 151 -10.92 8.75 3.76
C THR A 151 -12.07 8.95 2.75
N PRO A 152 -13.21 8.25 2.94
CA PRO A 152 -14.37 8.40 2.06
C PRO A 152 -14.90 9.85 1.94
N ASP A 153 -14.77 10.64 3.00
CA ASP A 153 -15.14 12.07 3.05
C ASP A 153 -13.97 13.01 2.71
N GLN A 154 -12.92 12.51 2.07
CA GLN A 154 -11.80 13.27 1.52
C GLN A 154 -10.90 13.96 2.58
N ARG A 155 -10.86 13.44 3.81
CA ARG A 155 -9.81 13.74 4.80
C ARG A 155 -8.59 12.87 4.52
N LEU A 156 -7.45 13.19 5.13
CA LEU A 156 -6.26 12.33 5.08
C LEU A 156 -6.23 11.44 6.32
N VAL A 157 -6.16 10.11 6.14
CA VAL A 157 -5.89 9.16 7.22
C VAL A 157 -4.43 8.70 7.16
N VAL A 158 -3.79 8.69 8.32
CA VAL A 158 -2.37 8.41 8.49
C VAL A 158 -2.19 7.28 9.49
N CYS A 159 -1.49 6.22 9.11
CA CYS A 159 -1.10 5.14 10.03
C CYS A 159 0.35 5.32 10.47
N ASP A 160 0.56 5.35 11.79
CA ASP A 160 1.87 5.43 12.39
C ASP A 160 2.16 4.16 13.19
N LEU A 161 2.98 3.29 12.59
CA LEU A 161 3.36 2.01 13.16
C LEU A 161 4.08 2.19 14.50
N GLY A 162 4.91 3.23 14.60
CA GLY A 162 5.81 3.47 15.71
C GLY A 162 5.10 3.97 16.97
N THR A 163 3.97 4.65 16.83
CA THR A 163 3.24 5.25 17.96
C THR A 163 1.94 4.53 18.32
N ASP A 164 1.56 3.48 17.59
CA ASP A 164 0.25 2.82 17.72
C ASP A 164 -0.92 3.80 17.49
N GLU A 165 -0.73 4.76 16.57
CA GLU A 165 -1.71 5.80 16.25
C GLU A 165 -2.23 5.71 14.80
N VAL A 166 -3.51 6.00 14.65
CA VAL A 166 -4.12 6.38 13.36
C VAL A 166 -4.62 7.81 13.50
N VAL A 167 -4.08 8.71 12.69
CA VAL A 167 -4.35 10.15 12.77
C VAL A 167 -5.16 10.58 11.55
N THR A 168 -6.23 11.34 11.77
CA THR A 168 -7.04 11.93 10.70
C THR A 168 -6.77 13.43 10.63
N TYR A 169 -6.55 13.93 9.41
CA TYR A 169 -6.31 15.34 9.12
C TYR A 169 -7.35 15.89 8.14
N ASP A 170 -7.79 17.12 8.38
CA ASP A 170 -8.33 17.97 7.31
C ASP A 170 -7.20 18.47 6.42
N VAL A 171 -7.47 18.49 5.11
CA VAL A 171 -6.52 18.95 4.08
C VAL A 171 -7.09 20.15 3.34
N SER A 172 -6.40 21.28 3.41
CA SER A 172 -6.76 22.47 2.63
C SER A 172 -6.39 22.30 1.15
N THR A 173 -6.96 23.13 0.27
CA THR A 173 -6.54 23.21 -1.15
C THR A 173 -5.07 23.57 -1.31
N GLU A 174 -4.48 24.16 -0.27
CA GLU A 174 -3.07 24.51 -0.22
C GLU A 174 -2.16 23.35 0.18
N GLY A 175 -2.73 22.20 0.56
CA GLY A 175 -1.99 21.08 1.11
C GLY A 175 -1.54 21.28 2.55
N ASN A 176 -2.19 22.18 3.31
CA ASN A 176 -1.97 22.31 4.74
C ASN A 176 -2.79 21.27 5.50
N LEU A 177 -2.18 20.65 6.50
CA LEU A 177 -2.80 19.62 7.33
C LEU A 177 -3.29 20.20 8.66
N THR A 178 -4.51 19.86 9.06
CA THR A 178 -5.05 20.16 10.40
C THR A 178 -5.53 18.88 11.05
N LYS A 179 -4.86 18.45 12.14
CA LYS A 179 -5.23 17.24 12.88
C LYS A 179 -6.63 17.38 13.48
N VAL A 180 -7.52 16.43 13.19
CA VAL A 180 -8.90 16.44 13.70
C VAL A 180 -9.22 15.30 14.66
N ALA A 181 -8.56 14.15 14.50
CA ALA A 181 -8.76 13.01 15.39
C ALA A 181 -7.50 12.14 15.47
N THR A 182 -7.37 11.44 16.59
CA THR A 182 -6.35 10.40 16.79
C THR A 182 -7.01 9.20 17.43
N TYR A 183 -6.98 8.07 16.73
CA TYR A 183 -7.32 6.76 17.28
C TYR A 183 -6.03 6.08 17.75
N ARG A 184 -6.07 5.45 18.93
CA ARG A 184 -4.96 4.69 19.50
C ARG A 184 -5.33 3.22 19.50
N THR A 185 -4.49 2.40 18.90
CA THR A 185 -4.64 0.95 18.92
C THR A 185 -4.15 0.39 20.27
N GLU A 186 -4.33 -0.90 20.48
CA GLU A 186 -3.68 -1.57 21.62
C GLU A 186 -2.15 -1.45 21.49
N PRO A 187 -1.39 -1.33 22.60
CA PRO A 187 0.06 -1.21 22.56
C PRO A 187 0.73 -2.38 21.84
N GLY A 188 1.59 -2.08 20.88
CA GLY A 188 2.28 -3.06 20.05
C GLY A 188 1.42 -3.64 18.93
N PHE A 189 0.36 -2.95 18.52
CA PHE A 189 -0.43 -3.36 17.36
C PHE A 189 0.32 -3.08 16.05
N GLY A 190 0.94 -1.90 15.94
CA GLY A 190 1.73 -1.43 14.80
C GLY A 190 0.87 -1.18 13.56
N PRO A 191 -0.01 -0.15 13.54
CA PRO A 191 -0.89 0.11 12.42
C PRO A 191 -0.10 0.43 11.15
N ARG A 192 -0.37 -0.30 10.08
CA ARG A 192 0.42 -0.22 8.84
C ARG A 192 -0.37 0.40 7.70
N HIS A 193 -1.41 -0.28 7.22
CA HIS A 193 -2.28 0.15 6.12
C HIS A 193 -3.74 0.04 6.57
N ILE A 194 -4.63 0.83 5.96
CA ILE A 194 -6.06 0.83 6.23
C ILE A 194 -6.84 0.86 4.91
N VAL A 195 -7.97 0.15 4.85
CA VAL A 195 -8.93 0.23 3.73
C VAL A 195 -10.33 0.48 4.25
N PHE A 196 -11.14 1.21 3.48
CA PHE A 196 -12.53 1.49 3.82
C PHE A 196 -13.48 0.54 3.09
N ASN A 197 -14.52 0.11 3.78
CA ASN A 197 -15.67 -0.50 3.13
C ASN A 197 -16.32 0.52 2.16
N PRO A 198 -16.81 0.10 0.99
CA PRO A 198 -17.51 0.99 0.05
C PRO A 198 -18.68 1.78 0.66
N ASN A 199 -19.26 1.31 1.77
CA ASN A 199 -20.28 2.05 2.51
C ASN A 199 -19.77 3.33 3.22
N GLY A 200 -18.46 3.52 3.28
CA GLY A 200 -17.77 4.69 3.83
C GLY A 200 -17.79 4.83 5.35
N LYS A 201 -18.34 3.85 6.09
CA LYS A 201 -18.53 3.91 7.54
C LYS A 201 -17.66 2.93 8.32
N ILE A 202 -17.14 1.91 7.66
CA ILE A 202 -16.31 0.88 8.26
C ILE A 202 -14.93 0.93 7.64
N ALA A 203 -13.89 0.82 8.46
CA ALA A 203 -12.52 0.67 8.02
C ALA A 203 -11.91 -0.62 8.58
N TYR A 204 -10.99 -1.20 7.83
CA TYR A 204 -10.21 -2.37 8.22
C TYR A 204 -8.75 -1.95 8.34
N LEU A 205 -8.26 -1.90 9.57
CA LEU A 205 -6.92 -1.46 9.92
C LEU A 205 -6.03 -2.68 10.14
N LEU A 206 -4.95 -2.78 9.36
CA LEU A 206 -3.98 -3.87 9.47
C LEU A 206 -2.87 -3.49 10.45
N GLY A 207 -2.59 -4.38 11.41
CA GLY A 207 -1.49 -4.28 12.36
C GLY A 207 -0.32 -5.15 11.90
N GLU A 208 0.79 -4.53 11.53
CA GLU A 208 2.01 -5.22 11.09
C GLU A 208 2.56 -6.12 12.19
N LEU A 209 2.76 -5.55 13.37
CA LEU A 209 3.51 -6.18 14.45
C LEU A 209 2.65 -7.19 15.23
N SER A 210 1.35 -6.92 15.34
CA SER A 210 0.39 -7.83 15.97
C SER A 210 -0.03 -8.99 15.08
N SER A 211 0.12 -8.87 13.75
CA SER A 211 -0.46 -9.81 12.78
C SER A 211 -1.98 -9.91 12.87
N ASP A 212 -2.64 -8.78 13.14
CA ASP A 212 -4.09 -8.68 13.33
C ASP A 212 -4.72 -7.67 12.34
N VAL A 213 -6.03 -7.78 12.16
CA VAL A 213 -6.86 -6.75 11.52
C VAL A 213 -7.94 -6.28 12.49
N GLN A 214 -7.99 -4.99 12.74
CA GLN A 214 -9.05 -4.34 13.50
C GLN A 214 -10.14 -3.82 12.56
N ILE A 215 -11.40 -4.01 12.96
CA ILE A 215 -12.55 -3.40 12.31
C ILE A 215 -12.92 -2.15 13.09
N LEU A 216 -12.96 -1.02 12.42
CA LEU A 216 -13.21 0.30 13.00
C LEU A 216 -14.49 0.91 12.44
N ASN A 217 -15.27 1.55 13.29
CA ASN A 217 -16.35 2.45 12.86
C ASN A 217 -15.78 3.85 12.63
N TYR A 218 -15.85 4.34 11.40
CA TYR A 218 -15.46 5.70 11.03
C TYR A 218 -16.60 6.68 11.31
N GLN A 219 -16.27 7.79 11.97
CA GLN A 219 -17.22 8.81 12.39
C GLN A 219 -17.12 10.07 11.53
N GLN A 220 -18.19 10.86 11.51
CA GLN A 220 -18.25 12.10 10.72
C GLN A 220 -17.22 13.16 11.15
N ASP A 221 -16.77 13.12 12.41
CA ASP A 221 -15.72 14.00 12.93
C ASP A 221 -14.30 13.51 12.59
N GLY A 222 -14.18 12.42 11.83
CA GLY A 222 -12.90 11.83 11.45
C GLY A 222 -12.32 10.84 12.48
N SER A 223 -13.00 10.62 13.60
CA SER A 223 -12.57 9.66 14.63
C SER A 223 -12.92 8.21 14.27
N PHE A 224 -12.25 7.27 14.94
CA PHE A 224 -12.51 5.85 14.82
C PHE A 224 -12.84 5.23 16.18
N ASN A 225 -13.77 4.28 16.18
CA ASN A 225 -14.04 3.42 17.34
C ASN A 225 -13.79 1.95 16.97
N LEU A 226 -13.08 1.22 17.82
CA LEU A 226 -12.89 -0.22 17.66
C LEU A 226 -14.24 -0.95 17.74
N ILE A 227 -14.47 -1.85 16.79
CA ILE A 227 -15.59 -2.80 16.84
C ILE A 227 -15.08 -4.15 17.34
N THR A 228 -14.06 -4.70 16.69
CA THR A 228 -13.51 -6.03 16.97
C THR A 228 -12.16 -6.20 16.26
N SER A 229 -11.43 -7.28 16.56
CA SER A 229 -10.15 -7.65 15.94
C SER A 229 -10.13 -9.13 15.56
N TYR A 230 -9.40 -9.48 14.50
CA TYR A 230 -9.18 -10.87 14.06
C TYR A 230 -7.70 -11.11 13.77
N SER A 231 -7.20 -12.28 14.14
CA SER A 231 -5.84 -12.67 13.79
C SER A 231 -5.71 -13.06 12.32
N LEU A 232 -4.67 -12.56 11.68
CA LEU A 232 -4.30 -12.88 10.30
C LEU A 232 -3.51 -14.19 10.22
N ILE A 233 -3.02 -14.74 11.33
CA ILE A 233 -2.25 -15.99 11.34
C ILE A 233 -2.99 -17.10 12.10
N PRO A 234 -2.63 -18.39 11.87
CA PRO A 234 -3.10 -19.48 12.71
C PRO A 234 -2.65 -19.32 14.16
N GLU A 235 -3.50 -19.71 15.12
CA GLU A 235 -3.20 -19.61 16.56
C GLU A 235 -1.92 -20.36 16.97
N ASN A 236 -1.57 -21.43 16.25
CA ASN A 236 -0.38 -22.22 16.50
C ASN A 236 0.88 -21.75 15.75
N TYR A 237 0.83 -20.60 15.06
CA TYR A 237 2.00 -20.05 14.38
C TYR A 237 2.80 -19.16 15.32
N THR A 238 4.00 -19.60 15.70
CA THR A 238 4.86 -18.95 16.71
C THR A 238 6.14 -18.35 16.15
N GLU A 239 6.39 -18.52 14.85
CA GLU A 239 7.55 -17.93 14.18
C GLU A 239 7.29 -16.44 13.86
N HIS A 240 8.32 -15.75 13.36
CA HIS A 240 8.18 -14.36 12.94
C HIS A 240 7.06 -14.19 11.90
N ASN A 241 6.22 -13.17 12.10
CA ASN A 241 5.27 -12.70 11.11
C ASN A 241 5.12 -11.18 11.17
N GLY A 242 5.00 -10.54 10.01
CA GLY A 242 4.64 -9.14 9.85
C GLY A 242 3.61 -8.98 8.73
N SER A 243 2.39 -8.58 9.06
CA SER A 243 1.36 -8.32 8.06
C SER A 243 1.73 -7.10 7.20
N ALA A 244 1.28 -7.04 5.94
CA ALA A 244 1.72 -6.01 5.00
C ALA A 244 0.58 -5.30 4.28
N ALA A 245 0.11 -5.82 3.14
CA ALA A 245 -0.93 -5.19 2.35
C ALA A 245 -2.31 -5.66 2.81
N ILE A 246 -3.31 -4.79 2.67
CA ILE A 246 -4.72 -5.08 2.88
C ILE A 246 -5.53 -4.49 1.72
N ARG A 247 -6.43 -5.28 1.15
CA ARG A 247 -7.26 -4.90 -0.01
C ARG A 247 -8.69 -5.36 0.24
N ILE A 248 -9.67 -4.62 -0.26
CA ILE A 248 -11.08 -4.95 -0.22
C ILE A 248 -11.62 -5.03 -1.65
N SER A 249 -12.51 -5.97 -1.93
CA SER A 249 -13.19 -6.01 -3.24
C SER A 249 -14.15 -4.83 -3.39
N ASN A 250 -14.37 -4.40 -4.63
CA ASN A 250 -15.20 -3.25 -5.01
C ASN A 250 -16.65 -3.39 -4.55
N ASP A 251 -17.16 -4.62 -4.47
CA ASP A 251 -18.47 -4.95 -3.92
C ASP A 251 -18.54 -4.90 -2.38
N GLY A 252 -17.40 -4.73 -1.71
CA GLY A 252 -17.28 -4.68 -0.25
C GLY A 252 -17.51 -6.01 0.46
N GLN A 253 -17.51 -7.13 -0.27
CA GLN A 253 -17.85 -8.46 0.27
C GLN A 253 -16.64 -9.26 0.74
N PHE A 254 -15.42 -8.96 0.27
CA PHE A 254 -14.23 -9.72 0.61
C PHE A 254 -13.05 -8.85 1.00
N LEU A 255 -12.35 -9.25 2.05
CA LEU A 255 -11.13 -8.61 2.54
C LEU A 255 -9.95 -9.56 2.36
N TYR A 256 -8.84 -9.01 1.89
CA TYR A 256 -7.60 -9.72 1.62
C TYR A 256 -6.48 -9.07 2.42
N ALA A 257 -5.59 -9.85 3.02
CA ALA A 257 -4.41 -9.34 3.70
C ALA A 257 -3.20 -10.24 3.48
N SER A 258 -1.99 -9.69 3.34
CA SER A 258 -0.76 -10.47 3.20
C SER A 258 0.05 -10.55 4.50
N ASN A 259 0.72 -11.68 4.69
CA ASN A 259 1.56 -11.98 5.85
C ASN A 259 2.98 -12.32 5.40
N ARG A 260 3.99 -11.58 5.89
CA ARG A 260 5.41 -11.86 5.66
C ARG A 260 5.94 -12.72 6.80
N GLY A 261 6.53 -13.87 6.50
CA GLY A 261 6.84 -14.90 7.49
C GLY A 261 5.94 -16.12 7.30
N HIS A 262 4.64 -16.00 7.62
CA HIS A 262 3.67 -17.06 7.26
C HIS A 262 3.51 -17.18 5.72
N ASN A 263 3.88 -16.13 4.97
CA ASN A 263 3.96 -16.12 3.51
C ASN A 263 2.64 -16.55 2.83
N SER A 264 1.57 -15.85 3.22
CA SER A 264 0.22 -16.15 2.76
C SER A 264 -0.59 -14.90 2.46
N ILE A 265 -1.56 -15.03 1.56
CA ILE A 265 -2.74 -14.16 1.52
C ILE A 265 -3.85 -14.80 2.35
N VAL A 266 -4.43 -14.03 3.26
CA VAL A 266 -5.62 -14.38 4.04
C VAL A 266 -6.82 -13.73 3.40
N VAL A 267 -7.89 -14.50 3.29
CA VAL A 267 -9.15 -14.03 2.71
C VAL A 267 -10.25 -14.18 3.75
N PHE A 268 -11.02 -13.11 3.94
CA PHE A 268 -12.23 -13.07 4.74
C PHE A 268 -13.44 -12.73 3.87
N ALA A 269 -14.58 -13.35 4.16
CA ALA A 269 -15.88 -12.81 3.77
C ALA A 269 -16.30 -11.75 4.80
N ILE A 270 -16.78 -10.62 4.31
CA ILE A 270 -17.28 -9.50 5.10
C ILE A 270 -18.79 -9.71 5.29
N THR A 271 -19.26 -9.65 6.54
CA THR A 271 -20.72 -9.72 6.78
C THR A 271 -21.45 -8.53 6.17
N ALA A 272 -22.76 -8.65 5.91
CA ALA A 272 -23.55 -7.57 5.32
C ALA A 272 -23.49 -6.24 6.10
N SER A 273 -23.19 -6.27 7.40
CA SER A 273 -23.01 -5.07 8.22
C SER A 273 -21.65 -4.38 8.03
N GLY A 274 -20.66 -5.10 7.48
CA GLY A 274 -19.25 -4.72 7.45
C GLY A 274 -18.49 -4.98 8.76
N ARG A 275 -19.19 -5.30 9.86
CA ARG A 275 -18.68 -5.22 11.25
C ARG A 275 -18.07 -6.52 11.78
N ASP A 276 -18.01 -7.54 10.96
CA ASP A 276 -17.55 -8.89 11.32
C ASP A 276 -16.96 -9.56 10.07
N LEU A 277 -15.97 -10.42 10.28
CA LEU A 277 -15.21 -11.13 9.26
C LEU A 277 -15.29 -12.64 9.49
N GLN A 278 -15.60 -13.38 8.43
CA GLN A 278 -15.51 -14.83 8.43
C GLN A 278 -14.29 -15.25 7.63
N LEU A 279 -13.34 -15.93 8.27
CA LEU A 279 -12.18 -16.50 7.56
C LEU A 279 -12.66 -17.53 6.54
N ILE A 280 -12.26 -17.37 5.28
CA ILE A 280 -12.61 -18.30 4.20
C ILE A 280 -11.40 -19.06 3.68
N GLN A 281 -10.20 -18.46 3.70
CA GLN A 281 -9.01 -19.05 3.12
C GLN A 281 -7.73 -18.44 3.70
N ARG A 282 -6.68 -19.26 3.80
CA ARG A 282 -5.29 -18.83 3.77
C ARG A 282 -4.61 -19.57 2.62
N ILE A 283 -3.90 -18.86 1.76
CA ILE A 283 -3.23 -19.44 0.59
C ILE A 283 -1.77 -19.01 0.54
N SER A 284 -0.87 -19.94 0.21
CA SER A 284 0.56 -19.69 -0.02
C SER A 284 0.76 -18.57 -1.04
N THR A 285 1.77 -17.72 -0.82
CA THR A 285 2.20 -16.77 -1.85
C THR A 285 3.22 -17.33 -2.84
N GLU A 286 3.61 -18.59 -2.67
CA GLU A 286 4.64 -19.31 -3.45
C GLU A 286 5.97 -18.56 -3.53
N GLY A 287 6.30 -17.86 -2.44
CA GLY A 287 7.52 -17.11 -2.27
C GLY A 287 7.66 -16.61 -0.84
N ASP A 288 8.67 -15.79 -0.59
CA ASP A 288 8.97 -15.26 0.74
C ASP A 288 8.77 -13.74 0.82
N PHE A 289 8.17 -13.30 1.92
CA PHE A 289 7.84 -11.89 2.19
C PHE A 289 6.90 -11.25 1.14
N PRO A 290 5.62 -11.66 1.05
CA PRO A 290 4.63 -11.02 0.19
C PRO A 290 4.26 -9.61 0.69
N ARG A 291 5.03 -8.61 0.25
CA ARG A 291 4.95 -7.25 0.79
C ARG A 291 3.80 -6.43 0.20
N ASP A 292 3.41 -6.74 -1.03
CA ASP A 292 2.23 -6.14 -1.65
C ASP A 292 1.55 -7.10 -2.63
N PHE A 293 0.25 -6.89 -2.82
CA PHE A 293 -0.56 -7.58 -3.81
C PHE A 293 -1.72 -6.66 -4.24
N VAL A 294 -2.28 -6.91 -5.41
CA VAL A 294 -3.37 -6.12 -5.97
C VAL A 294 -4.36 -7.01 -6.73
N LEU A 295 -5.64 -6.64 -6.71
CA LEU A 295 -6.66 -7.21 -7.58
C LEU A 295 -6.55 -6.54 -8.95
N ASP A 296 -6.79 -7.29 -10.03
CA ASP A 296 -6.90 -6.67 -11.35
C ASP A 296 -8.15 -5.78 -11.47
N PRO A 297 -8.24 -4.90 -12.48
CA PRO A 297 -9.38 -4.00 -12.67
C PRO A 297 -10.73 -4.72 -12.78
N THR A 298 -10.75 -5.97 -13.27
CA THR A 298 -11.97 -6.78 -13.35
C THR A 298 -12.29 -7.58 -12.08
N GLU A 299 -11.41 -7.55 -11.09
CA GLU A 299 -11.42 -8.36 -9.86
C GLU A 299 -11.56 -9.87 -10.06
N LYS A 300 -11.05 -10.38 -11.17
CA LYS A 300 -11.01 -11.83 -11.49
C LYS A 300 -9.64 -12.45 -11.21
N PHE A 301 -8.63 -11.64 -10.96
CA PHE A 301 -7.26 -12.02 -10.75
C PHE A 301 -6.63 -11.25 -9.60
N VAL A 302 -5.61 -11.84 -8.99
CA VAL A 302 -4.77 -11.21 -7.97
C VAL A 302 -3.32 -11.46 -8.33
N VAL A 303 -2.49 -10.42 -8.25
CA VAL A 303 -1.03 -10.51 -8.41
C VAL A 303 -0.38 -10.17 -7.08
N CYS A 304 0.53 -11.02 -6.61
CA CYS A 304 1.24 -10.85 -5.34
C CYS A 304 2.75 -10.89 -5.57
N SER A 305 3.46 -9.86 -5.10
CA SER A 305 4.92 -9.77 -5.18
C SER A 305 5.58 -10.27 -3.90
N ASN A 306 6.51 -11.21 -4.03
CA ASN A 306 7.31 -11.75 -2.93
C ASN A 306 8.71 -11.12 -2.95
N GLN A 307 9.01 -10.34 -1.92
CA GLN A 307 10.20 -9.50 -1.84
C GLN A 307 11.50 -10.33 -1.89
N ASN A 308 11.59 -11.38 -1.08
CA ASN A 308 12.86 -12.04 -0.79
C ASN A 308 13.19 -13.15 -1.81
N THR A 309 12.18 -13.69 -2.48
CA THR A 309 12.34 -14.72 -3.53
C THR A 309 12.38 -14.15 -4.94
N ASN A 310 12.28 -12.83 -5.11
CA ASN A 310 12.35 -12.15 -6.42
C ASN A 310 11.32 -12.66 -7.44
N ASN A 311 10.15 -13.10 -6.95
CA ASN A 311 9.09 -13.62 -7.78
C ASN A 311 7.72 -13.03 -7.42
N SER A 312 6.81 -13.06 -8.39
CA SER A 312 5.38 -12.79 -8.21
C SER A 312 4.56 -14.03 -8.52
N THR A 313 3.37 -14.08 -7.94
CA THR A 313 2.40 -15.16 -8.13
C THR A 313 1.06 -14.58 -8.55
N LEU A 314 0.45 -15.20 -9.55
CA LEU A 314 -0.84 -14.85 -10.11
C LEU A 314 -1.89 -15.88 -9.66
N TYR A 315 -3.03 -15.37 -9.21
CA TYR A 315 -4.19 -16.15 -8.78
C TYR A 315 -5.40 -15.77 -9.60
N ARG A 316 -6.26 -16.75 -9.87
CA ARG A 316 -7.65 -16.51 -10.24
C ARG A 316 -8.49 -16.32 -8.98
N ARG A 317 -9.26 -15.24 -8.93
CA ARG A 317 -10.25 -14.95 -7.88
C ARG A 317 -11.62 -15.49 -8.29
N ASN A 318 -12.28 -16.17 -7.37
CA ASN A 318 -13.72 -16.45 -7.49
C ASN A 318 -14.49 -15.25 -6.93
N PRO A 319 -15.24 -14.48 -7.74
CA PRO A 319 -15.92 -13.27 -7.26
C PRO A 319 -17.09 -13.56 -6.32
N GLU A 320 -17.72 -14.73 -6.40
CA GLU A 320 -18.85 -15.10 -5.53
C GLU A 320 -18.40 -15.60 -4.16
N ARG A 321 -17.20 -16.19 -4.10
CA ARG A 321 -16.67 -16.84 -2.89
C ARG A 321 -15.45 -16.14 -2.31
N GLY A 322 -14.89 -15.15 -2.99
CA GLY A 322 -13.65 -14.46 -2.64
C GLY A 322 -12.37 -15.29 -2.74
N THR A 323 -12.47 -16.63 -2.81
CA THR A 323 -11.33 -17.54 -2.77
C THR A 323 -10.39 -17.36 -3.97
N LEU A 324 -9.11 -17.55 -3.73
CA LEU A 324 -8.03 -17.50 -4.71
C LEU A 324 -7.59 -18.91 -5.10
N THR A 325 -7.29 -19.11 -6.38
CA THR A 325 -6.67 -20.32 -6.92
C THR A 325 -5.42 -19.91 -7.69
N LYS A 326 -4.25 -20.40 -7.29
CA LYS A 326 -3.01 -20.15 -8.02
C LYS A 326 -3.14 -20.63 -9.47
N ILE A 327 -2.70 -19.79 -10.40
CA ILE A 327 -2.66 -20.12 -11.84
C ILE A 327 -1.26 -20.00 -12.44
N GLN A 328 -0.42 -19.11 -11.91
CA GLN A 328 0.98 -19.00 -12.29
C GLN A 328 1.83 -18.58 -11.09
N GLN A 329 3.05 -19.09 -11.00
CA GLN A 329 4.06 -18.72 -10.01
C GLN A 329 5.39 -18.46 -10.71
N ASP A 330 6.38 -17.98 -9.96
CA ASP A 330 7.75 -17.76 -10.44
C ASP A 330 7.85 -16.71 -11.57
N ILE A 331 6.92 -15.75 -11.58
CA ILE A 331 7.00 -14.57 -12.46
C ILE A 331 8.17 -13.72 -11.95
N VAL A 332 9.22 -13.55 -12.74
CA VAL A 332 10.46 -12.91 -12.27
C VAL A 332 10.26 -11.41 -12.07
N THR A 333 10.22 -10.97 -10.80
CA THR A 333 10.04 -9.57 -10.39
C THR A 333 11.04 -9.24 -9.27
N PRO A 334 12.29 -8.92 -9.62
CA PRO A 334 13.37 -8.73 -8.66
C PRO A 334 13.04 -7.66 -7.63
N GLU A 335 13.11 -8.03 -6.34
CA GLU A 335 12.89 -7.16 -5.18
C GLU A 335 11.57 -6.36 -5.20
N SER A 336 10.56 -6.84 -5.93
CA SER A 336 9.27 -6.14 -6.02
C SER A 336 8.55 -6.13 -4.67
N VAL A 337 8.12 -4.94 -4.27
CA VAL A 337 7.41 -4.67 -3.02
C VAL A 337 6.17 -3.79 -3.19
N CYS A 338 5.86 -3.40 -4.43
CA CYS A 338 4.64 -2.70 -4.81
C CYS A 338 4.17 -3.20 -6.18
N VAL A 339 2.87 -3.42 -6.33
CA VAL A 339 2.26 -3.86 -7.59
C VAL A 339 0.98 -3.06 -7.84
N ILE A 340 0.90 -2.41 -9.02
CA ILE A 340 -0.28 -1.63 -9.44
C ILE A 340 -0.64 -1.95 -10.89
N PHE A 341 -1.93 -1.89 -11.21
CA PHE A 341 -2.40 -1.84 -12.59
C PHE A 341 -2.46 -0.38 -13.06
N THR A 342 -2.19 -0.13 -14.34
CA THR A 342 -2.24 1.24 -14.90
C THR A 342 -3.60 1.66 -15.43
N GLN A 343 -4.56 0.73 -15.43
CA GLN A 343 -5.95 0.96 -15.80
C GLN A 343 -6.85 0.71 -14.58
N ALA A 344 -7.91 1.50 -14.46
CA ALA A 344 -8.92 1.37 -13.40
C ALA A 344 -10.22 0.79 -13.94
#